data_AF-A0A517ZSZ1-F1
#
_entry.id   AF-A0A517ZSZ1-F1
#
_cell.length_a   1.000
_cell.length_b   1.000
_cell.length_c   1.000
_cell.angle_alpha   90.00
_cell.angle_beta   90.00
_cell.angle_gamma   90.00
#
_symmetry.space_group_name_H-M   'P 1'
#
loop_
_entity.id
_entity.type
_entity.pdbx_description
1 polymer ?
#
loop_
_entity_poly.entity_id
_entity_poly.type
_entity_poly.pdbx_seq_one_letter_code
_entity_poly.pdbx_strand_id
1 'polypeptide(L)'
;MGSDAFVVFYGICETVTVDDDQQLEMLELETHSLIQSSKQAGLDSWWGRLTEGSDYHVLIGKQIGVFGIEGDLESSTESAELLQIINDVHTTLKSHGIRGTPSLHCQVEAQY
;
A
#
# COMPACT_ATOMS: atom_id res chain seq x y z
N MET A 1 -14.90 1.03 3.46
CA MET A 1 -13.72 0.38 4.06
C MET A 1 -13.85 0.57 5.56
N GLY A 2 -14.22 -0.47 6.31
CA GLY A 2 -14.69 -0.30 7.69
C GLY A 2 -14.55 -1.55 8.56
N SER A 3 -13.43 -2.25 8.45
CA SER A 3 -13.05 -3.30 9.38
C SER A 3 -11.60 -3.11 9.83
N ASP A 4 -11.32 -3.50 11.06
CA ASP A 4 -9.97 -3.45 11.60
C ASP A 4 -9.07 -4.39 10.78
N ALA A 5 -8.04 -3.82 10.16
CA ALA A 5 -7.11 -4.54 9.30
C ALA A 5 -5.66 -4.23 9.66
N PHE A 6 -4.79 -5.22 9.52
CA PHE A 6 -3.35 -5.08 9.61
C PHE A 6 -2.75 -5.47 8.27
N VAL A 7 -2.12 -4.51 7.60
CA VAL A 7 -1.60 -4.66 6.24
C VAL A 7 -0.08 -4.79 6.32
N VAL A 8 0.45 -5.82 5.65
CA VAL A 8 1.89 -6.03 5.48
C VAL A 8 2.22 -5.89 4.00
N PHE A 9 3.13 -4.97 3.71
CA PHE A 9 3.38 -4.53 2.35
C PHE A 9 4.86 -4.23 2.14
N TYR A 10 5.45 -4.64 1.02
CA TYR A 10 6.82 -4.26 0.67
C TYR A 10 6.81 -3.29 -0.51
N GLY A 11 7.29 -2.06 -0.29
CA GLY A 11 7.19 -1.01 -1.29
C GLY A 11 7.44 0.37 -0.71
N ILE A 12 6.91 1.39 -1.37
CA ILE A 12 6.95 2.77 -0.89
C ILE A 12 5.61 3.13 -0.22
N CYS A 13 5.67 4.06 0.72
CA CYS A 13 4.51 4.64 1.38
C CYS A 13 4.56 6.15 1.18
N GLU A 14 3.56 6.68 0.49
CA GLU A 14 3.41 8.12 0.27
C GLU A 14 2.24 8.63 1.11
N THR A 15 2.40 9.80 1.70
CA THR A 15 1.33 10.46 2.46
C THR A 15 0.55 11.37 1.52
N VAL A 16 -0.76 11.22 1.51
CA VAL A 16 -1.70 12.07 0.79
C VAL A 16 -2.45 12.89 1.82
N THR A 17 -2.05 14.15 1.96
CA THR A 17 -2.79 15.12 2.76
C THR A 17 -4.09 15.45 2.03
N VAL A 18 -5.21 15.04 2.61
CA VAL A 18 -6.54 15.32 2.05
C VAL A 18 -7.01 16.64 2.63
N ASP A 19 -6.45 17.73 2.11
CA ASP A 19 -6.91 19.09 2.42
C ASP A 19 -8.18 19.46 1.62
N ASP A 20 -8.52 18.66 0.60
CA ASP A 20 -9.60 18.87 -0.36
C ASP A 20 -10.25 17.52 -0.71
N ASP A 21 -11.59 17.47 -0.70
CA ASP A 21 -12.41 16.27 -0.94
C ASP A 21 -12.07 15.60 -2.29
N GLN A 22 -11.51 16.37 -3.23
CA GLN A 22 -11.12 15.88 -4.56
C GLN A 22 -10.03 14.80 -4.51
N GLN A 23 -9.04 14.88 -3.61
CA GLN A 23 -7.98 13.86 -3.53
C GLN A 23 -8.53 12.52 -3.02
N LEU A 24 -9.46 12.59 -2.06
CA LEU A 24 -10.15 11.41 -1.55
C LEU A 24 -11.02 10.76 -2.63
N GLU A 25 -11.80 11.56 -3.37
CA GLU A 25 -12.58 11.07 -4.50
C GLU A 25 -11.68 10.40 -5.55
N MET A 26 -10.50 10.96 -5.83
CA MET A 26 -9.55 10.35 -6.76
C MET A 26 -9.00 9.01 -6.27
N LEU A 27 -8.80 8.82 -4.97
CA LEU A 27 -8.41 7.55 -4.37
C LEU A 27 -9.55 6.52 -4.45
N GLU A 28 -10.77 6.93 -4.10
CA GLU A 28 -11.98 6.08 -4.16
C GLU A 28 -12.31 5.61 -5.58
N LEU A 29 -12.14 6.49 -6.57
CA LEU A 29 -12.36 6.17 -7.98
C LEU A 29 -11.13 5.52 -8.64
N GLU A 30 -10.06 5.26 -7.88
CA GLU A 30 -8.79 4.71 -8.37
C GLU A 30 -8.15 5.53 -9.51
N THR A 31 -8.45 6.83 -9.57
CA THR A 31 -7.92 7.77 -10.58
C THR A 31 -6.71 8.56 -10.07
N HIS A 32 -6.36 8.42 -8.79
CA HIS A 32 -5.18 9.04 -8.21
C HIS A 32 -3.90 8.60 -8.95
N SER A 33 -3.00 9.55 -9.19
CA SER A 33 -1.79 9.33 -10.01
C SER A 33 -0.91 8.19 -9.48
N LEU A 34 -0.82 8.04 -8.16
CA LEU A 34 -0.11 6.95 -7.48
C LEU A 34 -0.72 5.58 -7.79
N ILE A 35 -2.06 5.46 -7.76
CA ILE A 35 -2.79 4.22 -8.05
C ILE A 35 -2.71 3.86 -9.54
N GLN A 36 -2.76 4.87 -10.41
CA GLN A 36 -2.59 4.65 -11.84
C GLN A 36 -1.15 4.21 -12.16
N SER A 37 -0.16 4.80 -11.50
CA SER A 37 1.26 4.45 -11.69
C SER A 37 1.57 3.04 -11.19
N SER A 38 1.00 2.62 -10.04
CA SER A 38 1.15 1.24 -9.55
C SER A 38 0.58 0.23 -10.56
N LYS A 39 -0.64 0.47 -11.05
CA LYS A 39 -1.31 -0.38 -12.05
C LYS A 39 -0.50 -0.48 -13.34
N GLN A 40 -0.01 0.64 -13.86
CA GLN A 40 0.83 0.65 -15.06
C GLN A 40 2.14 -0.12 -14.87
N ALA A 41 2.70 -0.09 -13.66
CA ALA A 41 3.91 -0.82 -13.31
C ALA A 41 3.66 -2.29 -12.96
N GLY A 42 2.40 -2.75 -12.90
CA GLY A 42 2.05 -4.11 -12.46
C GLY A 42 2.31 -4.34 -10.97
N LEU A 43 2.33 -3.27 -10.17
CA LEU A 43 2.47 -3.30 -8.72
C LEU A 43 1.10 -3.30 -8.04
N ASP A 44 1.04 -3.91 -6.87
CA ASP A 44 -0.11 -3.79 -5.98
C ASP A 44 -0.14 -2.36 -5.40
N SER A 45 -1.34 -1.91 -5.01
CA SER A 45 -1.49 -0.68 -4.24
C SER A 45 -2.54 -0.83 -3.15
N TRP A 46 -2.28 -0.21 -2.01
CA TRP A 46 -3.20 -0.13 -0.88
C TRP A 46 -3.28 1.32 -0.42
N TRP A 47 -4.44 1.79 0.01
CA TRP A 47 -4.54 3.12 0.60
C TRP A 47 -5.57 3.14 1.73
N GLY A 48 -5.31 3.99 2.72
CA GLY A 48 -6.13 4.07 3.93
C GLY A 48 -5.57 5.09 4.92
N ARG A 49 -6.16 5.15 6.10
CA ARG A 49 -5.76 6.04 7.20
C ARG A 49 -5.53 5.22 8.46
N LEU A 50 -4.54 5.59 9.26
CA LEU A 50 -4.24 4.89 10.52
C LEU A 50 -5.37 5.06 11.54
N THR A 51 -5.87 6.28 11.66
CA THR A 51 -6.94 6.66 12.58
C THR A 51 -7.86 7.68 11.93
N GLU A 52 -9.03 7.91 12.50
CA GLU A 52 -9.87 9.03 12.06
C GLU A 52 -9.12 10.37 12.20
N GLY A 53 -9.19 11.20 11.15
CA GLY A 53 -8.53 12.50 11.12
C GLY A 53 -7.01 12.47 10.90
N SER A 54 -6.38 11.31 10.70
CA SER A 54 -5.00 11.24 10.20
C SER A 54 -4.95 11.44 8.68
N ASP A 55 -3.77 11.76 8.17
CA ASP A 55 -3.50 11.74 6.74
C ASP A 55 -3.78 10.35 6.15
N TYR A 56 -4.11 10.33 4.86
CA TYR A 56 -4.19 9.10 4.10
C TYR A 56 -2.79 8.69 3.66
N HIS A 57 -2.57 7.39 3.57
CA HIS A 57 -1.35 6.80 3.06
C HIS A 57 -1.67 5.97 1.83
N VAL A 58 -0.78 5.99 0.86
CA VAL A 58 -0.83 5.15 -0.34
C VAL A 58 0.45 4.32 -0.38
N LEU A 59 0.27 3.01 -0.26
CA LEU A 59 1.30 1.99 -0.41
C LEU A 59 1.35 1.53 -1.87
N ILE A 60 2.56 1.43 -2.44
CA ILE A 60 2.80 0.97 -3.82
C ILE A 60 3.96 -0.03 -3.84
N GLY A 61 3.76 -1.20 -4.44
CA GLY A 61 4.74 -2.29 -4.36
C GLY A 61 4.08 -3.68 -4.40
N LYS A 62 4.34 -4.51 -3.38
CA LYS A 62 3.78 -5.85 -3.27
C LYS A 62 3.07 -6.03 -1.93
N GLN A 63 1.82 -6.51 -1.99
CA GLN A 63 1.11 -6.93 -0.79
C GLN A 63 1.64 -8.30 -0.32
N ILE A 64 2.08 -8.38 0.93
CA ILE A 64 2.52 -9.62 1.57
C ILE A 64 1.36 -10.29 2.31
N GLY A 65 0.50 -9.49 2.94
CA GLY A 65 -0.69 -9.99 3.63
C GLY A 65 -1.59 -8.86 4.13
N VAL A 66 -2.86 -9.18 4.31
CA VAL A 66 -3.84 -8.28 4.94
C VAL A 66 -4.58 -9.12 5.98
N PHE A 67 -4.31 -8.84 7.24
CA PHE A 67 -4.83 -9.58 8.37
C PHE A 67 -6.01 -8.84 8.97
N GLY A 68 -7.01 -9.56 9.44
CA GLY A 68 -8.19 -8.93 10.05
C GLY A 68 -9.35 -9.91 10.09
N ILE A 69 -10.49 -9.45 10.59
CA ILE A 69 -11.70 -10.28 10.67
C ILE A 69 -12.14 -10.75 9.27
N GLU A 70 -11.94 -9.88 8.27
CA GLU A 70 -12.26 -10.13 6.86
C GLU A 70 -11.02 -10.51 6.02
N GLY A 71 -9.84 -10.53 6.64
CA GLY A 71 -8.57 -10.83 5.98
C GLY A 71 -8.02 -12.21 6.35
N ASP A 72 -6.71 -12.36 6.20
CA ASP A 72 -5.98 -13.54 6.61
C ASP A 72 -5.89 -13.61 8.15
N LEU A 73 -6.05 -14.82 8.70
CA LEU A 73 -5.74 -15.07 10.12
C LEU A 73 -4.26 -15.38 10.32
N GLU A 74 -3.62 -15.94 9.29
CA GLU A 74 -2.21 -16.27 9.25
C GLU A 74 -1.70 -16.20 7.80
N SER A 75 -0.43 -15.82 7.64
CA SER A 75 0.27 -15.87 6.36
C SER A 75 1.75 -16.11 6.64
N SER A 76 2.40 -16.84 5.75
CA SER A 76 3.83 -17.13 5.83
C SER A 76 4.45 -16.95 4.46
N THR A 77 5.60 -16.27 4.42
CA THR A 77 6.40 -16.07 3.21
C THR A 77 7.77 -16.67 3.45
N GLU A 78 8.22 -17.52 2.53
CA GLU A 78 9.57 -18.09 2.63
C GLU A 78 10.64 -17.02 2.39
N SER A 79 11.83 -17.19 2.96
CA SER A 79 12.91 -16.20 2.77
C SER A 79 13.31 -16.02 1.31
N ALA A 80 13.25 -17.09 0.50
CA ALA A 80 13.53 -17.02 -0.93
C ALA A 80 12.49 -16.19 -1.67
N GLU A 81 11.21 -16.37 -1.34
CA GLU A 81 10.09 -15.63 -1.91
C GLU A 81 10.15 -14.14 -1.50
N LEU A 82 10.45 -13.85 -0.23
CA LEU A 82 10.60 -12.47 0.23
C LEU A 82 11.74 -11.75 -0.49
N LEU A 83 12.88 -12.41 -0.70
CA LEU A 83 13.99 -11.86 -1.48
C LEU A 83 13.60 -11.61 -2.93
N GLN A 84 12.78 -12.48 -3.52
CA GLN A 84 12.27 -12.29 -4.87
C GLN A 84 11.35 -11.07 -4.95
N ILE A 85 10.39 -10.95 -4.02
CA ILE A 85 9.51 -9.77 -3.91
C ILE A 85 10.33 -8.49 -3.82
N ILE A 86 11.38 -8.47 -2.98
CA ILE A 86 12.26 -7.31 -2.82
C ILE A 86 12.88 -6.91 -4.16
N ASN A 87 13.49 -7.87 -4.86
CA ASN A 87 14.18 -7.60 -6.13
C ASN A 87 13.22 -7.15 -7.23
N ASP A 88 12.04 -7.76 -7.31
CA ASP A 88 11.02 -7.45 -8.31
C ASP A 88 10.47 -6.03 -8.06
N VAL A 89 10.13 -5.69 -6.83
CA VAL A 89 9.65 -4.34 -6.47
C VAL A 89 10.71 -3.28 -6.75
N HIS A 90 11.97 -3.51 -6.33
CA HIS A 90 13.07 -2.58 -6.61
C HIS A 90 13.27 -2.35 -8.12
N THR A 91 13.26 -3.43 -8.90
CA THR A 91 13.45 -3.36 -10.36
C THR A 91 12.31 -2.60 -11.02
N THR A 92 11.07 -2.89 -10.62
CA THR A 92 9.86 -2.30 -11.20
C THR A 92 9.70 -0.83 -10.83
N LEU A 93 9.93 -0.45 -9.58
CA LEU A 93 9.92 0.95 -9.16
C LEU A 93 10.96 1.77 -9.95
N LYS A 94 12.17 1.22 -10.10
CA LYS A 94 13.25 1.87 -10.85
C LYS A 94 12.95 1.99 -12.35
N SER A 95 12.40 0.95 -12.98
CA SER A 95 12.09 0.96 -14.42
C SER A 95 10.96 1.93 -14.78
N HIS A 96 10.02 2.15 -13.87
CA HIS A 96 8.91 3.09 -14.04
C HIS A 96 9.19 4.50 -13.48
N GLY A 97 10.39 4.73 -12.94
CA GLY A 97 10.80 6.04 -12.40
C GLY A 97 10.04 6.46 -11.14
N ILE A 98 9.42 5.51 -10.43
CA ILE A 98 8.72 5.75 -9.18
C ILE A 98 9.79 6.00 -8.10
N ARG A 99 9.73 7.16 -7.46
CA ARG A 99 10.71 7.59 -6.45
C ARG A 99 10.31 7.11 -5.06
N GLY A 100 11.30 6.92 -4.21
CA GLY A 100 11.11 6.48 -2.82
C GLY A 100 12.11 5.38 -2.46
N THR A 101 12.27 5.13 -1.16
CA THR A 101 13.06 4.00 -0.67
C THR A 101 12.10 2.88 -0.31
N PRO A 102 12.05 1.77 -1.07
CA PRO A 102 11.16 0.67 -0.73
C PRO A 102 11.60 0.01 0.57
N SER A 103 10.63 -0.26 1.44
CA SER A 103 10.80 -0.87 2.75
C SER A 103 9.61 -1.78 3.07
N LEU A 104 9.75 -2.59 4.12
CA LEU A 104 8.63 -3.33 4.69
C LEU A 104 7.77 -2.38 5.53
N HIS A 105 6.50 -2.27 5.18
CA HIS A 105 5.49 -1.49 5.89
C HIS A 105 4.52 -2.45 6.57
N CYS A 106 4.26 -2.19 7.85
CA CYS A 106 3.31 -2.92 8.67
C CYS A 106 2.35 -1.90 9.27
N GLN A 107 1.10 -1.89 8.83
CA GLN A 107 0.15 -0.83 9.13
C GLN A 107 -1.12 -1.39 9.75
N VAL A 108 -1.54 -0.85 10.89
CA VAL A 108 -2.85 -1.14 11.49
C VAL A 108 -3.82 -0.03 11.08
N GLU A 109 -4.95 -0.41 10.51
CA GLU A 109 -6.12 0.43 10.35
C GLU A 109 -7.15 -0.06 11.36
N ALA A 110 -7.45 0.74 12.38
CA ALA A 110 -8.43 0.39 13.40
C ALA A 110 -9.36 1.57 13.67
N GLN A 111 -10.66 1.27 13.79
CA GLN A 111 -11.66 2.27 14.20
C GLN A 111 -11.70 2.32 15.73
N TYR A 112 -11.10 3.35 16.34
CA TYR A 112 -11.20 3.63 17.76
C TYR A 112 -11.96 4.93 18.02
#